data_AF-A0A2M9R819-F1
#
_entry.id   AF-A0A2M9R819-F1
#
_cell.length_a   1.000
_cell.length_b   1.000
_cell.length_c   1.000
_cell.angle_alpha   90.00
_cell.angle_beta   90.00
_cell.angle_gamma   90.00
#
_symmetry.space_group_name_H-M   'P 1'
#
loop_
_entity.id
_entity.type
_entity.pdbx_description
1 polymer ?
#
loop_
_entity_poly.entity_id
_entity_poly.type
_entity_poly.pdbx_seq_one_letter_code
_entity_poly.pdbx_strand_id
1 'polypeptide(L)'
;MSNSNYYIDRSDVTFEDYVASEEIKSHLKSFLNEQQFKDIFKQYRLPVSNKLLLHGDSGCGKTMTAKVVANHLNKKLIIVNLATVVSSKLGETSKNLEVLFKESQYESMVLLLDEFDSLGQIRDADNKDNAEMKRVVNAIIQLMDYFPEKSILIAATNRINEIDEALRRRFEWQIKFEKPQPELLDELYTVLSKNIPEKYLPKEKWYNISYAEAKDTFYKTVKQNIIKEHLPQDEQ
;
A
#
# COMPACT_ATOMS: atom_id res chain seq x y z
N MET A 1 -1.25 -24.60 12.61
CA MET A 1 -1.24 -23.24 13.17
C MET A 1 -0.77 -22.30 12.07
N SER A 2 -1.63 -21.40 11.60
CA SER A 2 -1.40 -20.56 10.42
C SER A 2 -0.50 -19.38 10.76
N ASN A 3 0.82 -19.56 10.75
CA ASN A 3 1.78 -18.45 10.68
C ASN A 3 1.83 -17.95 9.24
N SER A 4 0.74 -17.30 8.79
CA SER A 4 0.80 -16.64 7.49
C SER A 4 1.47 -15.28 7.68
N ASN A 5 2.67 -15.11 7.13
CA ASN A 5 3.43 -13.86 7.10
C ASN A 5 2.83 -12.81 6.15
N TYR A 6 1.58 -13.03 5.72
CA TYR A 6 0.81 -12.21 4.82
C TYR A 6 -0.68 -12.32 5.21
N TYR A 7 -1.48 -11.36 4.77
CA TYR A 7 -2.92 -11.45 4.91
C TYR A 7 -3.63 -11.04 3.62
N ILE A 8 -4.85 -11.55 3.47
CA ILE A 8 -5.69 -11.28 2.31
C ILE A 8 -6.64 -10.16 2.69
N ASP A 9 -6.53 -9.04 2.00
CA ASP A 9 -7.45 -7.93 2.17
C ASP A 9 -8.67 -8.11 1.23
N ARG A 10 -9.87 -7.96 1.79
CA ARG A 10 -11.15 -8.06 1.09
C ARG A 10 -11.97 -6.77 1.21
N SER A 11 -11.32 -5.66 1.54
CA SER A 11 -12.02 -4.38 1.65
C SER A 11 -12.44 -3.90 0.27
N ASP A 12 -13.72 -3.55 0.16
CA ASP A 12 -14.31 -2.98 -1.05
C ASP A 12 -14.08 -1.47 -1.02
N VAL A 13 -12.89 -1.05 -1.47
CA VAL A 13 -12.55 0.37 -1.61
C VAL A 13 -12.66 0.73 -3.08
N THR A 14 -13.63 1.57 -3.39
CA THR A 14 -13.91 2.02 -4.75
C THR A 14 -12.96 3.15 -5.15
N PHE A 15 -12.84 3.42 -6.46
CA PHE A 15 -12.07 4.57 -6.94
C PHE A 15 -12.78 5.89 -6.59
N GLU A 16 -14.10 5.85 -6.44
CA GLU A 16 -14.95 6.98 -6.08
C GLU A 16 -14.75 7.44 -4.63
N ASP A 17 -14.47 6.51 -3.71
CA ASP A 17 -14.16 6.83 -2.31
C ASP A 17 -12.66 7.10 -2.09
N TYR A 18 -11.85 7.06 -3.15
CA TYR A 18 -10.41 7.27 -3.09
C TYR A 18 -10.03 8.76 -3.13
N VAL A 19 -9.78 9.31 -1.95
CA VAL A 19 -9.30 10.69 -1.79
C VAL A 19 -7.78 10.76 -2.00
N ALA A 20 -7.37 11.45 -3.06
CA ALA A 20 -5.97 11.67 -3.43
C ALA A 20 -5.86 12.88 -4.36
N SER A 21 -4.65 13.43 -4.49
CA SER A 21 -4.39 14.53 -5.42
C SER A 21 -4.67 14.12 -6.88
N GLU A 22 -5.01 15.09 -7.72
CA GLU A 22 -5.24 14.85 -9.15
C GLU A 22 -4.00 14.26 -9.85
N GLU A 23 -2.79 14.61 -9.40
CA GLU A 23 -1.55 14.01 -9.89
C GLU A 23 -1.50 12.51 -9.60
N ILE A 24 -1.77 12.09 -8.36
CA ILE A 24 -1.80 10.67 -7.97
C ILE A 24 -2.91 9.95 -8.74
N LYS A 25 -4.11 10.53 -8.80
CA LYS A 25 -5.25 9.97 -9.55
C LYS A 25 -4.92 9.82 -11.04
N SER A 26 -4.21 10.76 -11.64
CA SER A 26 -3.79 10.73 -13.05
C SER A 26 -2.75 9.64 -13.33
N HIS A 27 -1.70 9.54 -12.51
CA HIS A 27 -0.71 8.46 -12.62
C HIS A 27 -1.36 7.08 -12.45
N LEU A 28 -2.25 6.96 -11.45
CA LEU A 28 -2.98 5.72 -11.20
C LEU A 28 -3.89 5.34 -12.37
N LYS A 29 -4.66 6.30 -12.91
CA LYS A 29 -5.49 6.07 -14.11
C LYS A 29 -4.65 5.64 -15.31
N SER A 30 -3.49 6.26 -15.53
CA SER A 30 -2.59 5.90 -16.63
C SER A 30 -2.11 4.45 -16.51
N PHE A 31 -1.66 4.06 -15.31
CA PHE A 31 -1.28 2.67 -15.02
C PHE A 31 -2.44 1.68 -15.21
N LEU A 32 -3.64 2.01 -14.72
CA LEU A 32 -4.82 1.15 -14.86
C LEU A 32 -5.27 1.02 -16.33
N ASN A 33 -5.17 2.10 -17.11
CA ASN A 33 -5.45 2.07 -18.54
C ASN A 33 -4.49 1.12 -19.27
N GLU A 34 -3.20 1.08 -18.93
CA GLU A 34 -2.28 0.09 -19.52
C GLU A 34 -2.76 -1.35 -19.29
N GLN A 35 -3.26 -1.63 -18.08
CA GLN A 35 -3.80 -2.94 -17.74
C GLN A 35 -5.10 -3.26 -18.48
N GLN A 36 -5.96 -2.26 -18.67
CA GLN A 36 -7.21 -2.41 -19.41
C GLN A 36 -6.96 -2.70 -20.90
N PHE A 37 -5.99 -2.04 -21.52
CA PHE A 37 -5.69 -2.19 -22.95
C PHE A 37 -4.55 -3.18 -23.25
N LYS A 38 -4.14 -3.99 -22.28
CA LYS A 38 -3.02 -4.94 -22.39
C LYS A 38 -3.12 -5.87 -23.60
N ASP A 39 -4.31 -6.32 -23.98
CA ASP A 39 -4.50 -7.26 -25.08
C ASP A 39 -4.24 -6.60 -26.44
N ILE A 40 -4.51 -5.29 -26.55
CA ILE A 40 -4.16 -4.48 -27.73
C ILE A 40 -2.65 -4.31 -27.78
N PHE A 41 -2.00 -3.93 -26.67
CA PHE A 41 -0.54 -3.75 -26.62
C PHE A 41 0.21 -5.03 -26.99
N LYS A 42 -0.29 -6.20 -26.58
CA LYS A 42 0.25 -7.50 -26.95
C LYS A 42 0.24 -7.77 -28.46
N GLN A 43 -0.77 -7.31 -29.19
CA GLN A 43 -0.81 -7.44 -30.66
C GLN A 43 0.35 -6.70 -31.33
N TYR A 44 0.78 -5.59 -30.74
CA TYR A 44 1.90 -4.78 -31.22
C TYR A 44 3.24 -5.10 -30.54
N ARG A 45 3.28 -6.15 -29.70
CA ARG A 45 4.47 -6.54 -28.92
C ARG A 45 4.99 -5.41 -28.02
N LEU A 46 4.09 -4.55 -27.55
CA LEU A 46 4.41 -3.49 -26.60
C LEU A 46 4.35 -4.06 -25.18
N PRO A 47 5.33 -3.69 -24.31
CA PRO A 47 5.31 -4.11 -22.92
C PRO A 47 4.14 -3.45 -22.17
N VAL A 48 3.65 -4.12 -21.14
CA VAL A 48 2.59 -3.63 -20.25
C VAL A 48 3.18 -3.53 -18.85
N SER A 49 3.16 -2.33 -18.28
CA SER A 49 3.73 -2.10 -16.96
C SER A 49 2.89 -2.79 -15.90
N ASN A 50 3.51 -3.58 -15.02
CA ASN A 50 2.79 -4.31 -13.96
C ASN A 50 3.39 -4.16 -12.56
N LYS A 51 4.38 -3.27 -12.38
CA LYS A 51 5.03 -3.06 -11.08
C LYS A 51 5.02 -1.57 -10.72
N LEU A 52 4.58 -1.29 -9.49
CA LEU A 52 4.37 0.06 -8.98
C LEU A 52 5.12 0.26 -7.65
N LEU A 53 5.95 1.30 -7.58
CA LEU A 53 6.58 1.74 -6.33
C LEU A 53 5.85 2.96 -5.77
N LEU A 54 5.23 2.79 -4.61
CA LEU A 54 4.59 3.86 -3.86
C LEU A 54 5.56 4.34 -2.77
N HIS A 55 5.91 5.62 -2.76
CA HIS A 55 6.88 6.13 -1.78
C HIS A 55 6.48 7.48 -1.21
N GLY A 56 7.06 7.85 -0.06
CA GLY A 56 6.88 9.16 0.56
C GLY A 56 6.22 9.06 1.93
N ASP A 57 5.51 10.09 2.38
CA ASP A 57 5.13 10.24 3.79
C ASP A 57 4.20 9.12 4.28
N SER A 58 4.40 8.72 5.54
CA SER A 58 3.55 7.72 6.21
C SER A 58 2.11 8.23 6.34
N GLY A 59 1.14 7.31 6.32
CA GLY A 59 -0.27 7.65 6.49
C GLY A 59 -0.92 8.41 5.32
N CYS A 60 -0.23 8.58 4.19
CA CYS A 60 -0.69 9.40 3.06
C CYS A 60 -1.38 8.61 1.92
N GLY A 61 -1.74 7.33 2.14
CA GLY A 61 -2.60 6.58 1.20
C GLY A 61 -1.90 5.54 0.31
N LYS A 62 -0.63 5.20 0.56
CA LYS A 62 0.09 4.15 -0.19
C LYS A 62 -0.62 2.79 -0.14
N THR A 63 -0.87 2.24 1.05
CA THR A 63 -1.60 0.97 1.21
C THR A 63 -3.04 1.06 0.69
N MET A 64 -3.67 2.25 0.79
CA MET A 64 -5.00 2.48 0.22
C MET A 64 -5.00 2.38 -1.31
N THR A 65 -3.97 2.91 -1.97
CA THR A 65 -3.79 2.82 -3.42
C THR A 65 -3.78 1.36 -3.88
N ALA A 66 -3.09 0.48 -3.16
CA ALA A 66 -3.06 -0.94 -3.49
C ALA A 66 -4.44 -1.61 -3.42
N LYS A 67 -5.28 -1.21 -2.45
CA LYS A 67 -6.68 -1.66 -2.33
C LYS A 67 -7.51 -1.22 -3.53
N VAL A 68 -7.39 0.06 -3.90
CA VAL A 68 -8.09 0.62 -5.06
C VAL A 68 -7.68 -0.08 -6.35
N VAL A 69 -6.38 -0.33 -6.56
CA VAL A 69 -5.87 -1.09 -7.73
C VAL A 69 -6.45 -2.50 -7.76
N ALA A 70 -6.42 -3.20 -6.62
CA ALA A 70 -6.93 -4.56 -6.53
C ALA A 70 -8.43 -4.64 -6.83
N ASN A 71 -9.20 -3.71 -6.25
CA ASN A 71 -10.64 -3.65 -6.48
C ASN A 71 -10.98 -3.30 -7.94
N HIS A 72 -10.34 -2.26 -8.49
CA HIS A 72 -10.58 -1.81 -9.86
C HIS A 72 -10.25 -2.89 -10.90
N LEU A 73 -9.21 -3.69 -10.66
CA LEU A 73 -8.82 -4.79 -11.55
C LEU A 73 -9.53 -6.12 -11.23
N ASN A 74 -10.42 -6.14 -10.22
CA ASN A 74 -11.08 -7.34 -9.71
C ASN A 74 -10.09 -8.47 -9.39
N LYS A 75 -9.03 -8.14 -8.64
CA LYS A 75 -7.97 -9.06 -8.24
C LYS A 75 -7.91 -9.17 -6.73
N LYS A 76 -7.56 -10.36 -6.25
CA LYS A 76 -7.23 -10.59 -4.83
C LYS A 76 -6.02 -9.73 -4.44
N LEU A 77 -6.11 -9.04 -3.30
CA LEU A 77 -4.98 -8.33 -2.69
C LEU A 77 -4.32 -9.21 -1.63
N ILE A 78 -3.03 -9.47 -1.80
CA ILE A 78 -2.17 -10.09 -0.80
C ILE A 78 -1.20 -9.04 -0.28
N ILE A 79 -1.18 -8.83 1.03
CA ILE A 79 -0.30 -7.85 1.68
C ILE A 79 0.75 -8.60 2.49
N VAL A 80 2.01 -8.29 2.22
CA VAL A 80 3.19 -8.82 2.90
C VAL A 80 3.89 -7.65 3.59
N ASN A 81 3.94 -7.66 4.92
CA ASN A 81 4.75 -6.70 5.67
C ASN A 81 6.19 -7.22 5.72
N LEU A 82 7.10 -6.58 4.98
CA LEU A 82 8.47 -7.06 4.84
C LEU A 82 9.29 -6.96 6.14
N ALA A 83 9.04 -5.97 7.01
CA ALA A 83 9.76 -5.88 8.28
C ALA A 83 9.51 -7.12 9.15
N THR A 84 8.26 -7.61 9.18
CA THR A 84 7.88 -8.83 9.88
C THR A 84 8.60 -10.05 9.29
N VAL A 85 8.58 -10.19 7.96
CA VAL A 85 9.20 -11.35 7.29
C VAL A 85 10.71 -11.37 7.51
N VAL A 86 11.37 -10.22 7.42
CA VAL A 86 12.84 -10.10 7.58
C VAL A 86 13.28 -10.38 9.03
N SER A 87 12.49 -10.00 10.03
CA SER A 87 12.80 -10.25 11.44
C SER A 87 12.77 -11.74 11.85
N SER A 88 12.05 -12.58 11.09
CA SER A 88 11.73 -13.96 11.47
C SER A 88 12.79 -15.03 11.14
N LYS A 89 14.00 -14.60 10.71
CA LYS A 89 15.15 -15.35 10.13
C LYS A 89 15.21 -15.20 8.60
N LEU A 90 16.28 -14.57 8.13
CA LEU A 90 16.53 -14.21 6.72
C LEU A 90 16.40 -15.39 5.72
N GLY A 91 16.80 -16.60 6.12
CA GLY A 91 16.68 -17.79 5.28
C GLY A 91 15.25 -18.29 5.07
N GLU A 92 14.35 -18.07 6.04
CA GLU A 92 12.92 -18.39 5.92
C GLU A 92 12.19 -17.29 5.12
N THR A 93 12.68 -16.04 5.20
CA THR A 93 12.16 -14.90 4.42
C THR A 93 12.13 -15.17 2.91
N SER A 94 13.26 -15.59 2.32
CA SER A 94 13.34 -15.83 0.87
C SER A 94 12.37 -16.93 0.42
N LYS A 95 12.29 -18.03 1.16
CA LYS A 95 11.39 -19.15 0.83
C LYS A 95 9.92 -18.72 0.88
N ASN A 96 9.53 -17.95 1.89
CA ASN A 96 8.17 -17.46 2.02
C ASN A 96 7.79 -16.52 0.86
N LEU A 97 8.70 -15.64 0.46
CA LEU A 97 8.49 -14.77 -0.70
C LEU A 97 8.43 -15.58 -2.01
N GLU A 98 9.32 -16.55 -2.21
CA GLU A 98 9.29 -17.43 -3.38
C GLU A 98 7.95 -18.15 -3.53
N VAL A 99 7.37 -18.66 -2.43
CA VAL A 99 6.05 -19.29 -2.44
C VAL A 99 4.97 -18.32 -2.91
N LEU A 100 4.94 -17.09 -2.37
CA LEU A 100 3.95 -16.07 -2.76
C LEU A 100 4.09 -15.63 -4.21
N PHE A 101 5.31 -15.43 -4.68
CA PHE A 101 5.58 -15.11 -6.09
C PHE A 101 5.17 -16.28 -6.99
N LYS A 102 5.40 -17.52 -6.56
CA LYS A 102 4.95 -18.70 -7.30
C LYS A 102 3.43 -18.80 -7.34
N GLU A 103 2.71 -18.49 -6.27
CA GLU A 103 1.24 -18.42 -6.28
C GLU A 103 0.73 -17.43 -7.33
N SER A 104 1.40 -16.27 -7.48
CA SER A 104 1.04 -15.27 -8.51
C SER A 104 1.18 -15.76 -9.96
N GLN A 105 1.97 -16.83 -10.19
CA GLN A 105 2.09 -17.49 -11.50
C GLN A 105 0.85 -18.31 -11.84
N TYR A 106 0.13 -18.82 -10.83
CA TYR A 106 -1.08 -19.62 -11.02
C TYR A 106 -2.33 -18.74 -11.01
N GLU A 107 -2.45 -17.85 -10.04
CA GLU A 107 -3.61 -16.96 -9.87
C GLU A 107 -3.24 -15.49 -10.09
N SER A 108 -4.09 -14.76 -10.83
CA SER A 108 -3.92 -13.32 -11.03
C SER A 108 -4.23 -12.56 -9.73
N MET A 109 -3.26 -11.83 -9.20
CA MET A 109 -3.39 -11.09 -7.93
C MET A 109 -2.77 -9.69 -8.00
N VAL A 110 -3.01 -8.91 -6.95
CA VAL A 110 -2.16 -7.79 -6.55
C VAL A 110 -1.34 -8.23 -5.34
N LEU A 111 -0.01 -8.20 -5.46
CA LEU A 111 0.91 -8.46 -4.36
C LEU A 111 1.47 -7.13 -3.85
N LEU A 112 1.13 -6.74 -2.63
CA LEU A 112 1.68 -5.59 -1.95
C LEU A 112 2.83 -6.02 -1.02
N LEU A 113 4.02 -5.51 -1.28
CA LEU A 113 5.17 -5.55 -0.38
C LEU A 113 5.21 -4.23 0.42
N ASP A 114 4.67 -4.24 1.62
CA ASP A 114 4.66 -3.09 2.52
C ASP A 114 5.95 -3.01 3.35
N GLU A 115 6.30 -1.81 3.82
CA GLU A 115 7.56 -1.52 4.53
C GLU A 115 8.80 -1.97 3.73
N PHE A 116 8.82 -1.68 2.43
CA PHE A 116 9.87 -2.13 1.51
C PHE A 116 11.27 -1.59 1.84
N ASP A 117 11.36 -0.48 2.58
CA ASP A 117 12.62 0.05 3.14
C ASP A 117 13.26 -0.84 4.21
N SER A 118 12.53 -1.80 4.78
CA SER A 118 13.10 -2.82 5.68
C SER A 118 14.23 -3.63 5.05
N LEU A 119 14.25 -3.74 3.71
CA LEU A 119 15.35 -4.38 2.97
C LEU A 119 16.63 -3.51 2.94
N GLY A 120 16.50 -2.20 3.13
CA GLY A 120 17.59 -1.21 3.10
C GLY A 120 18.25 -0.99 4.46
N GLN A 121 17.45 -0.84 5.52
CA GLN A 121 17.89 -0.46 6.87
C GLN A 121 18.90 -1.43 7.52
N ILE A 122 18.99 -2.66 7.03
CA ILE A 122 19.84 -3.71 7.59
C ILE A 122 21.24 -3.76 6.94
N ARG A 123 21.46 -3.02 5.84
CA ARG A 123 22.79 -2.93 5.19
C ARG A 123 23.86 -2.26 6.07
N ASP A 124 23.44 -1.47 7.06
CA ASP A 124 24.33 -0.76 7.98
C ASP A 124 24.68 -1.58 9.24
N ALA A 125 24.17 -2.82 9.39
CA ALA A 125 24.49 -3.73 10.49
C ALA A 125 25.63 -4.71 10.13
N ASP A 126 26.23 -5.34 11.16
CA ASP A 126 27.47 -6.14 11.13
C ASP A 126 27.75 -7.01 9.87
N ASN A 127 29.04 -7.22 9.57
CA ASN A 127 29.58 -7.83 8.34
C ASN A 127 28.98 -9.19 7.91
N LYS A 128 28.37 -9.99 8.80
CA LYS A 128 27.75 -11.28 8.45
C LYS A 128 26.32 -11.14 7.91
N ASP A 129 25.49 -10.33 8.54
CA ASP A 129 24.08 -10.13 8.15
C ASP A 129 23.98 -9.45 6.78
N ASN A 130 25.01 -8.67 6.45
CA ASN A 130 25.19 -8.03 5.16
C ASN A 130 25.24 -9.01 3.97
N ALA A 131 25.84 -10.20 4.13
CA ALA A 131 25.92 -11.19 3.04
C ALA A 131 24.59 -11.91 2.81
N GLU A 132 23.87 -12.24 3.88
CA GLU A 132 22.54 -12.87 3.79
C GLU A 132 21.52 -11.88 3.24
N MET A 133 21.56 -10.63 3.67
CA MET A 133 20.67 -9.59 3.13
C MET A 133 20.89 -9.37 1.63
N LYS A 134 22.14 -9.31 1.16
CA LYS A 134 22.43 -9.26 -0.28
C LYS A 134 21.82 -10.43 -1.04
N ARG A 135 21.79 -11.64 -0.46
CA ARG A 135 21.13 -12.80 -1.08
C ARG A 135 19.61 -12.61 -1.14
N VAL A 136 18.99 -12.11 -0.07
CA VAL A 136 17.54 -11.82 -0.05
C VAL A 136 17.18 -10.78 -1.11
N VAL A 137 17.92 -9.66 -1.16
CA VAL A 137 17.71 -8.61 -2.18
C VAL A 137 17.86 -9.18 -3.59
N ASN A 138 18.91 -9.96 -3.85
CA ASN A 138 19.10 -10.59 -5.15
C ASN A 138 17.99 -11.59 -5.50
N ALA A 139 17.49 -12.35 -4.52
CA ALA A 139 16.36 -13.25 -4.73
C ALA A 139 15.09 -12.46 -5.09
N ILE A 140 14.81 -11.35 -4.40
CA ILE A 140 13.67 -10.48 -4.73
C ILE A 140 13.82 -9.89 -6.13
N ILE A 141 15.01 -9.44 -6.52
CA ILE A 141 15.27 -8.94 -7.88
C ILE A 141 14.91 -10.02 -8.92
N GLN A 142 15.40 -11.25 -8.73
CA GLN A 142 15.08 -12.36 -9.63
C GLN A 142 13.58 -12.64 -9.67
N LEU A 143 12.92 -12.67 -8.50
CA LEU A 143 11.49 -12.87 -8.40
C LEU A 143 10.70 -11.76 -9.12
N MET A 144 11.14 -10.50 -9.05
CA MET A 144 10.56 -9.39 -9.78
C MET A 144 10.74 -9.52 -11.29
N ASP A 145 11.91 -9.95 -11.76
CA ASP A 145 12.22 -10.11 -13.19
C ASP A 145 11.30 -11.19 -13.83
N TYR A 146 10.93 -12.24 -13.07
CA TYR A 146 10.01 -13.29 -13.52
C TYR A 146 8.55 -13.10 -13.08
N PHE A 147 8.20 -11.94 -12.48
CA PHE A 147 6.86 -11.72 -11.97
C PHE A 147 5.84 -11.64 -13.12
N PRO A 148 4.71 -12.37 -13.04
CA PRO A 148 3.87 -12.62 -14.20
C PRO A 148 3.07 -11.37 -14.58
N GLU A 149 3.04 -11.04 -15.88
CA GLU A 149 2.31 -9.87 -16.42
C GLU A 149 0.82 -9.82 -16.04
N LYS A 150 0.21 -10.98 -15.80
CA LYS A 150 -1.19 -11.05 -15.37
C LYS A 150 -1.41 -10.56 -13.94
N SER A 151 -0.38 -10.47 -13.11
CA SER A 151 -0.42 -10.01 -11.73
C SER A 151 0.21 -8.63 -11.59
N ILE A 152 -0.15 -7.89 -10.54
CA ILE A 152 0.40 -6.57 -10.24
C ILE A 152 1.28 -6.68 -9.00
N LEU A 153 2.49 -6.14 -9.07
CA LEU A 153 3.36 -5.99 -7.91
C LEU A 153 3.32 -4.55 -7.46
N ILE A 154 3.05 -4.32 -6.18
CA ILE A 154 3.11 -3.00 -5.56
C ILE A 154 4.11 -3.07 -4.43
N ALA A 155 5.05 -2.14 -4.35
CA ALA A 155 5.87 -1.95 -3.17
C ALA A 155 5.55 -0.60 -2.53
N ALA A 156 5.45 -0.56 -1.20
CA ALA A 156 5.22 0.67 -0.45
C ALA A 156 6.39 0.94 0.50
N THR A 157 6.87 2.18 0.50
CA THR A 157 7.99 2.59 1.37
C THR A 157 7.80 4.01 1.90
N ASN A 158 8.38 4.29 3.06
CA ASN A 158 8.53 5.65 3.56
C ASN A 158 9.89 6.27 3.20
N ARG A 159 10.86 5.45 2.81
CA ARG A 159 12.27 5.85 2.69
C ARG A 159 12.87 5.34 1.39
N ILE A 160 12.47 5.96 0.28
CA ILE A 160 12.95 5.58 -1.06
C ILE A 160 14.48 5.61 -1.22
N ASN A 161 15.16 6.46 -0.46
CA ASN A 161 16.63 6.59 -0.52
C ASN A 161 17.35 5.41 0.14
N GLU A 162 16.69 4.63 0.99
CA GLU A 162 17.26 3.43 1.62
C GLU A 162 17.10 2.19 0.74
N ILE A 163 16.26 2.25 -0.30
CA ILE A 163 16.06 1.13 -1.22
C ILE A 163 17.21 1.06 -2.21
N ASP A 164 17.76 -0.14 -2.38
CA ASP A 164 18.76 -0.43 -3.40
C ASP A 164 18.30 0.00 -4.80
N GLU A 165 19.18 0.68 -5.53
CA GLU A 165 18.87 1.21 -6.86
C GLU A 165 18.49 0.11 -7.85
N ALA A 166 19.06 -1.10 -7.72
CA ALA A 166 18.71 -2.22 -8.56
C ALA A 166 17.23 -2.57 -8.37
N LEU A 167 16.73 -2.67 -7.13
CA LEU A 167 15.30 -2.91 -6.89
C LEU A 167 14.43 -1.79 -7.48
N ARG A 168 14.81 -0.52 -7.26
CA ARG A 168 14.05 0.64 -7.76
C ARG A 168 13.87 0.64 -9.27
N ARG A 169 14.91 0.28 -10.03
CA ARG A 169 14.88 0.24 -11.51
C ARG A 169 13.93 -0.81 -12.09
N ARG A 170 13.45 -1.78 -11.29
CA ARG A 170 12.48 -2.77 -11.76
C ARG A 170 11.04 -2.29 -11.68
N PHE A 171 10.76 -1.18 -11.00
CA PHE A 171 9.41 -0.61 -10.98
C PHE A 171 9.26 0.34 -12.17
N GLU A 172 8.34 0.05 -13.08
CA GLU A 172 8.09 0.90 -14.25
C GLU A 172 7.43 2.22 -13.84
N TRP A 173 6.58 2.17 -12.81
CA TRP A 173 5.91 3.33 -12.25
C TRP A 173 6.39 3.62 -10.83
N GLN A 174 6.64 4.91 -10.53
CA GLN A 174 6.94 5.40 -9.20
C GLN A 174 5.98 6.56 -8.88
N ILE A 175 5.23 6.45 -7.79
CA ILE A 175 4.29 7.48 -7.35
C ILE A 175 4.72 7.98 -5.97
N LYS A 176 4.97 9.29 -5.90
CA LYS A 176 5.30 9.99 -4.67
C LYS A 176 4.01 10.41 -3.95
N PHE A 177 3.97 10.15 -2.65
CA PHE A 177 2.93 10.57 -1.73
C PHE A 177 3.52 11.58 -0.76
N GLU A 178 2.83 12.70 -0.62
CA GLU A 178 3.16 13.75 0.32
C GLU A 178 1.96 13.98 1.23
N LYS A 179 2.17 14.71 2.33
CA LYS A 179 1.07 15.14 3.18
C LYS A 179 -0.03 15.84 2.35
N PRO A 180 -1.31 15.53 2.62
CA PRO A 180 -2.40 16.09 1.86
C PRO A 180 -2.53 17.59 2.09
N GLN A 181 -2.90 18.30 1.03
CA GLN A 181 -3.32 19.69 1.14
C GLN A 181 -4.66 19.79 1.89
N PRO A 182 -4.99 20.94 2.52
CA PRO A 182 -6.22 21.11 3.26
C PRO A 182 -7.50 20.72 2.50
N GLU A 183 -7.55 20.98 1.20
CA GLU A 183 -8.70 20.70 0.34
C GLU A 183 -8.96 19.19 0.22
N LEU A 184 -7.90 18.38 0.20
CA LEU A 184 -8.02 16.92 0.19
C LEU A 184 -8.47 16.38 1.56
N LEU A 185 -8.10 17.05 2.65
CA LEU A 185 -8.61 16.70 3.97
C LEU A 185 -10.11 17.04 4.09
N ASP A 186 -10.57 18.12 3.46
CA ASP A 186 -12.00 18.43 3.37
C ASP A 186 -12.79 17.37 2.59
N GLU A 187 -12.24 16.89 1.46
CA GLU A 187 -12.80 15.76 0.72
C GLU A 187 -12.86 14.50 1.60
N LEU A 188 -11.77 14.19 2.32
CA LEU A 188 -11.73 13.07 3.26
C LEU A 188 -12.83 13.20 4.33
N TYR A 189 -12.96 14.35 4.99
CA TYR A 189 -13.99 14.54 6.01
C TYR A 189 -15.40 14.38 5.46
N THR A 190 -15.63 14.80 4.22
CA THR A 190 -16.91 14.60 3.53
C THR A 190 -17.20 13.11 3.33
N VAL A 191 -16.21 12.35 2.86
CA VAL A 191 -16.33 10.89 2.69
C VAL A 191 -16.58 10.18 4.03
N LEU A 192 -15.82 10.53 5.08
CA LEU A 192 -15.97 9.92 6.40
C LEU A 192 -17.32 10.22 7.06
N SER A 193 -17.92 11.37 6.75
CA SER A 193 -19.19 11.81 7.33
C SER A 193 -20.42 11.15 6.70
N LYS A 194 -20.31 10.52 5.51
CA LYS A 194 -21.45 9.98 4.73
C LYS A 194 -22.40 9.09 5.54
N ASN A 195 -21.86 8.31 6.50
CA ASN A 195 -22.62 7.31 7.26
C ASN A 195 -22.77 7.65 8.76
N ILE A 196 -22.54 8.90 9.14
CA ILE A 196 -22.58 9.33 10.55
C ILE A 196 -23.63 10.43 10.73
N PRO A 197 -24.58 10.28 11.67
CA PRO A 197 -25.55 11.33 11.98
C PRO A 197 -24.87 12.64 12.36
N GLU A 198 -25.41 13.76 11.86
CA GLU A 198 -24.84 15.10 12.02
C GLU A 198 -24.53 15.47 13.48
N LYS A 199 -25.38 15.05 14.42
CA LYS A 199 -25.19 15.30 15.87
C LYS A 199 -23.91 14.69 16.45
N TYR A 200 -23.34 13.68 15.82
CA TYR A 200 -22.09 13.05 16.25
C TYR A 200 -20.86 13.59 15.53
N LEU A 201 -21.03 14.38 14.47
CA LEU A 201 -19.92 14.88 13.68
C LEU A 201 -19.05 15.85 14.51
N PRO A 202 -17.72 15.82 14.32
CA PRO A 202 -16.84 16.80 14.92
C PRO A 202 -17.20 18.22 14.46
N LYS A 203 -17.17 19.17 15.39
CA LYS A 203 -17.32 20.60 15.06
C LYS A 203 -16.05 21.22 14.50
N GLU A 204 -14.90 20.64 14.86
CA GLU A 204 -13.58 21.07 14.43
C GLU A 204 -13.03 20.10 13.38
N LYS A 205 -12.23 20.64 12.45
CA LYS A 205 -11.47 19.89 11.45
C LYS A 205 -9.98 20.06 11.71
N TRP A 206 -9.20 19.03 11.41
CA TRP A 206 -7.75 19.04 11.62
C TRP A 206 -7.01 19.08 10.27
N TYR A 207 -5.97 19.90 10.17
CA TYR A 207 -5.20 20.09 8.94
C TYR A 207 -3.69 19.94 9.20
N ASN A 208 -2.89 19.90 8.12
CA ASN A 208 -1.44 19.69 8.18
C ASN A 208 -1.01 18.35 8.82
N ILE A 209 -1.88 17.36 8.70
CA ILE A 209 -1.70 15.98 9.19
C ILE A 209 -1.95 15.00 8.05
N SER A 210 -1.48 13.77 8.20
CA SER A 210 -1.72 12.70 7.23
C SER A 210 -3.19 12.28 7.18
N TYR A 211 -3.61 11.60 6.12
CA TYR A 211 -4.97 11.03 6.04
C TYR A 211 -5.25 10.05 7.18
N ALA A 212 -4.25 9.25 7.59
CA ALA A 212 -4.38 8.32 8.69
C ALA A 212 -4.68 9.06 10.01
N GLU A 213 -3.88 10.08 10.34
CA GLU A 213 -4.08 10.90 11.55
C GLU A 213 -5.43 11.63 11.53
N ALA A 214 -5.82 12.19 10.38
CA ALA A 214 -7.10 12.87 10.21
C ALA A 214 -8.27 11.92 10.45
N LYS A 215 -8.24 10.74 9.84
CA LYS A 215 -9.27 9.70 9.98
C LYS A 215 -9.37 9.21 11.43
N ASP A 216 -8.24 8.94 12.08
CA ASP A 216 -8.23 8.43 13.45
C ASP A 216 -8.74 9.48 14.44
N THR A 217 -8.34 10.74 14.27
CA THR A 217 -8.82 11.86 15.10
C THR A 217 -10.31 12.11 14.90
N PHE A 218 -10.79 12.08 13.66
CA PHE A 218 -12.20 12.19 13.31
C PHE A 218 -13.03 11.10 14.01
N TYR A 219 -12.67 9.82 13.84
CA TYR A 219 -13.41 8.73 14.46
C TYR A 219 -13.32 8.71 15.98
N LYS A 220 -12.18 9.09 16.56
CA LYS A 220 -12.04 9.21 18.01
C LYS A 220 -13.02 10.25 18.56
N THR A 221 -13.13 11.39 17.89
CA THR A 221 -14.06 12.46 18.27
C THR A 221 -15.52 12.05 18.12
N VAL A 222 -15.88 11.38 17.01
CA VAL A 222 -17.22 10.82 16.82
C VAL A 222 -17.58 9.85 17.93
N LYS A 223 -16.69 8.92 18.28
CA LYS A 223 -16.90 7.97 19.40
C LYS A 223 -17.11 8.69 20.72
N GLN A 224 -16.33 9.73 21.01
CA GLN A 224 -16.49 10.53 22.23
C GLN A 224 -17.83 11.25 22.28
N ASN A 225 -18.29 11.82 21.16
CA ASN A 225 -19.61 12.47 21.07
C ASN A 225 -20.74 11.47 21.34
N ILE A 226 -20.66 10.26 20.76
CA ILE A 226 -21.62 9.19 21.01
C ILE A 226 -21.64 8.80 22.49
N ILE A 227 -20.45 8.58 23.08
CA ILE A 227 -20.32 8.19 24.48
C ILE A 227 -20.92 9.25 25.41
N LYS A 228 -20.63 10.54 25.18
CA LYS A 228 -21.18 11.65 25.98
C LYS A 228 -22.70 11.73 25.94
N GLU A 229 -23.34 11.43 24.80
CA GLU A 229 -24.81 11.43 24.70
C GLU A 229 -25.46 10.28 25.48
N HIS A 230 -24.76 9.15 25.63
CA HIS A 230 -25.31 7.93 26.25
C HIS A 230 -24.80 7.66 27.68
N LEU A 231 -23.86 8.48 28.18
CA LEU A 231 -23.42 8.43 29.57
C LEU A 231 -24.53 8.96 30.49
N PRO A 232 -24.90 8.23 31.57
CA PRO A 232 -25.85 8.72 32.56
C PRO A 232 -25.35 10.01 33.21
N GLN A 233 -26.26 10.92 33.55
CA GLN A 233 -25.94 12.26 34.05
C GLN A 233 -25.21 12.27 35.42
N ASP A 234 -25.12 11.12 36.09
CA ASP A 234 -24.49 10.99 37.41
C ASP A 234 -22.97 10.76 37.37
N GLU A 235 -22.37 10.62 36.18
CA GLU A 235 -20.91 10.42 35.97
C GLU A 235 -20.23 11.54 35.15
N GLN A 236 -20.89 12.70 34.96
CA GLN A 236 -20.35 13.87 34.24
C GLN A 236 -19.66 14.89 35.14
#